data_AF-A0A1H4EAI9-F1
#
_entry.id   AF-A0A1H4EAI9-F1
#
_cell.length_a   1.000
_cell.length_b   1.000
_cell.length_c   1.000
_cell.angle_alpha   90.00
_cell.angle_beta   90.00
_cell.angle_gamma   90.00
#
_symmetry.space_group_name_H-M   'P 1'
#
loop_
_entity.id
_entity.type
_entity.pdbx_description
1 polymer ?
#
loop_
_entity_poly.entity_id
_entity_poly.type
_entity_poly.pdbx_seq_one_letter_code
_entity_poly.pdbx_strand_id
1 'polypeptide(L)'
;MEFLNAAILSGLIYDGIKTGASIGVDMLKTKLRAWTIDDSELSQLAKHLRDAGINEELNQLAIERRITEHQPLCSLIQKIRPSNSEMHVKQASGTGHNICNTGDSNITVGDIIVNDKG
;
A
#
# COMPACT_ATOMS: atom_id res chain seq x y z
N MET A 1 -14.20 -1.26 1.38
CA MET A 1 -12.75 -1.37 1.15
C MET A 1 -12.28 -0.08 0.50
N GLU A 2 -11.25 0.56 1.02
CA GLU A 2 -10.69 1.76 0.40
C GLU A 2 -9.88 1.38 -0.85
N PHE A 3 -10.10 2.11 -1.94
CA PHE A 3 -9.36 1.97 -3.20
C PHE A 3 -8.93 3.35 -3.68
N LEU A 4 -7.92 3.40 -4.53
CA LEU A 4 -7.47 4.67 -5.09
C LEU A 4 -8.56 5.23 -6.00
N ASN A 5 -9.15 6.36 -5.62
CA ASN A 5 -10.19 7.03 -6.39
C ASN A 5 -9.66 8.34 -7.03
N ALA A 6 -10.45 8.93 -7.92
CA ALA A 6 -10.06 10.13 -8.67
C ALA A 6 -9.76 11.32 -7.74
N ALA A 7 -10.49 11.48 -6.64
CA ALA A 7 -10.29 12.56 -5.67
C ALA A 7 -8.96 12.43 -4.89
N ILE A 8 -8.60 11.20 -4.49
CA ILE A 8 -7.33 10.92 -3.84
C ILE A 8 -6.18 11.15 -4.84
N LEU A 9 -6.30 10.58 -6.04
CA LEU A 9 -5.27 10.71 -7.06
C LEU A 9 -5.08 12.17 -7.51
N SER A 10 -6.16 12.93 -7.67
CA SER A 10 -6.09 14.35 -8.04
C SER A 10 -5.36 15.17 -6.99
N GLY A 11 -5.61 14.90 -5.69
CA GLY A 11 -4.90 15.53 -4.58
C GLY A 11 -3.40 15.20 -4.59
N LEU A 12 -3.05 13.92 -4.76
CA LEU A 12 -1.66 13.46 -4.82
C LEU A 12 -0.89 14.07 -6.01
N ILE A 13 -1.54 14.15 -7.17
CA ILE A 13 -0.95 14.75 -8.38
C ILE A 13 -0.78 16.25 -8.19
N TYR A 14 -1.82 16.96 -7.73
CA TYR A 14 -1.77 18.40 -7.50
C TYR A 14 -0.69 18.79 -6.48
N ASP A 15 -0.56 18.00 -5.41
CA ASP A 15 0.48 18.18 -4.41
C ASP A 15 1.89 17.98 -5.01
N GLY A 16 2.09 16.98 -5.87
CA GLY A 16 3.39 16.80 -6.53
C GLY A 16 3.71 17.90 -7.55
N ILE A 17 2.72 18.37 -8.31
CA ILE A 17 2.88 19.52 -9.23
C ILE A 17 3.30 20.76 -8.44
N LYS A 18 2.64 21.03 -7.29
CA LYS A 18 2.98 22.16 -6.43
C LYS A 18 4.39 22.11 -5.86
N THR A 19 4.95 20.92 -5.70
CA THR A 19 6.36 20.76 -5.31
C THR A 19 7.35 20.98 -6.46
N GLY A 20 6.88 21.34 -7.65
CA GLY A 20 7.70 21.54 -8.85
C GLY A 20 8.12 20.25 -9.55
N ALA A 21 7.47 19.12 -9.22
CA ALA A 21 7.75 17.84 -9.84
C ALA A 21 6.94 17.68 -11.13
N SER A 22 7.60 17.33 -12.23
CA SER A 22 6.91 16.98 -13.47
C SER A 22 6.18 15.63 -13.34
N ILE A 23 5.04 15.53 -14.03
CA ILE A 23 4.21 14.31 -14.03
C ILE A 23 4.99 13.17 -14.70
N GLY A 24 5.44 12.21 -13.90
CA GLY A 24 6.24 11.08 -14.34
C GLY A 24 6.29 9.96 -13.31
N VAL A 25 6.98 8.87 -13.67
CA VAL A 25 7.08 7.66 -12.84
C VAL A 25 7.70 7.99 -11.48
N ASP A 26 8.74 8.81 -11.42
CA ASP A 26 9.43 9.14 -10.16
C ASP A 26 8.55 9.92 -9.17
N MET A 27 7.78 10.88 -9.70
CA MET A 27 6.81 11.65 -8.91
C MET A 27 5.71 10.71 -8.39
N LEU A 28 5.12 9.89 -9.27
CA LEU A 28 4.07 8.94 -8.89
C LEU A 28 4.57 7.92 -7.88
N LYS A 29 5.78 7.37 -8.07
CA LYS A 29 6.43 6.44 -7.14
C LYS A 29 6.62 7.06 -5.77
N THR A 30 6.87 8.37 -5.71
CA THR A 30 7.02 9.10 -4.44
C THR A 30 5.68 9.37 -3.77
N LYS A 31 4.64 9.73 -4.53
CA LYS A 31 3.30 10.03 -3.97
C LYS A 31 2.47 8.79 -3.66
N LEU A 32 2.71 7.69 -4.36
CA LEU A 32 1.97 6.43 -4.22
C LEU A 32 2.70 5.39 -3.34
N ARG A 33 3.67 5.78 -2.51
CA ARG A 33 4.42 4.84 -1.64
C ARG A 33 3.54 4.04 -0.67
N ALA A 34 2.38 4.57 -0.29
CA ALA A 34 1.42 3.90 0.58
C ALA A 34 0.50 2.92 -0.15
N TRP A 35 0.67 2.78 -1.47
CA TRP A 35 -0.18 1.99 -2.36
C TRP A 35 0.63 0.87 -3.00
N THR A 36 0.01 -0.31 -3.12
CA THR A 36 0.59 -1.45 -3.83
C THR A 36 0.41 -1.20 -5.32
N ILE A 37 1.48 -0.73 -5.95
CA ILE A 37 1.55 -0.45 -7.39
C ILE A 37 2.92 -0.84 -7.93
N ASP A 38 2.94 -1.58 -9.05
CA ASP A 38 4.17 -2.01 -9.69
C ASP A 38 4.75 -0.93 -10.62
N ASP A 39 6.06 -1.00 -10.92
CA ASP A 39 6.73 -0.04 -11.83
C ASP A 39 6.10 -0.03 -13.25
N SER A 40 5.56 -1.18 -13.70
CA SER A 40 4.79 -1.28 -14.95
C SER A 40 3.47 -0.51 -14.87
N GLU A 41 2.75 -0.63 -13.76
CA GLU A 41 1.48 0.06 -13.53
C GLU A 41 1.70 1.57 -13.36
N LEU A 42 2.76 1.98 -12.67
CA LEU A 42 3.19 3.38 -12.57
C LEU A 42 3.48 4.00 -13.95
N SER A 43 4.14 3.24 -14.83
CA SER A 43 4.44 3.67 -16.19
C SER A 43 3.17 3.84 -17.03
N GLN A 44 2.22 2.91 -16.90
CA GLN A 44 0.91 3.01 -17.54
C GLN A 44 0.10 4.18 -16.99
N LEU A 45 0.13 4.40 -15.68
CA LEU A 45 -0.54 5.51 -15.01
C LEU A 45 0.01 6.85 -15.52
N ALA A 46 1.35 7.02 -15.56
CA ALA A 46 1.99 8.22 -16.09
C ALA A 46 1.65 8.48 -17.56
N LYS A 47 1.53 7.41 -18.37
CA LYS A 47 1.10 7.53 -19.77
C LYS A 47 -0.35 8.02 -19.84
N HIS A 48 -1.27 7.35 -19.15
CA HIS A 48 -2.68 7.71 -19.20
C HIS A 48 -2.98 9.10 -18.61
N LEU A 49 -2.24 9.55 -17.60
CA LEU A 49 -2.35 10.92 -17.08
C LEU A 49 -1.99 11.97 -18.14
N ARG A 50 -0.94 11.71 -18.93
CA ARG A 50 -0.56 12.57 -20.06
C ARG A 50 -1.57 12.50 -21.20
N ASP A 51 -2.07 11.30 -21.53
CA ASP A 51 -3.10 11.10 -22.55
C ASP A 51 -4.42 11.80 -22.17
N ALA A 52 -4.75 11.86 -20.88
CA ALA A 52 -5.88 12.62 -20.33
C ALA A 52 -5.65 14.14 -20.32
N GLY A 53 -4.49 14.62 -20.81
CA GLY A 53 -4.14 16.03 -20.87
C GLY A 53 -3.89 16.66 -19.51
N ILE A 54 -3.57 15.88 -18.48
CA ILE A 54 -3.30 16.42 -17.14
C ILE A 54 -1.94 17.14 -17.17
N ASN A 55 -1.92 18.42 -16.77
CA ASN A 55 -0.74 19.28 -16.80
C ASN A 55 -0.67 20.16 -15.53
N GLU A 56 0.41 20.91 -15.41
CA GLU A 56 0.76 21.72 -14.23
C GLU A 56 -0.14 22.95 -14.04
N GLU A 57 -0.90 23.35 -15.07
CA GLU A 57 -1.78 24.52 -15.04
C GLU A 57 -3.16 24.21 -14.45
N LEU A 58 -3.47 22.93 -14.24
CA LEU A 58 -4.77 22.50 -13.74
C LEU A 58 -4.87 22.61 -12.22
N ASN A 59 -6.02 23.10 -11.77
CA ASN A 59 -6.40 22.95 -10.37
C ASN A 59 -6.83 21.50 -10.08
N GLN A 60 -6.79 21.13 -8.79
CA GLN A 60 -7.15 19.79 -8.32
C GLN A 60 -8.53 19.31 -8.84
N LEU A 61 -9.54 20.18 -8.87
CA LEU A 61 -10.88 19.85 -9.34
C LEU A 61 -10.89 19.51 -10.83
N ALA A 62 -10.12 20.23 -11.65
CA ALA A 62 -9.97 19.98 -13.07
C ALA A 62 -9.22 18.67 -13.34
N ILE A 63 -8.21 18.36 -12.52
CA ILE A 63 -7.49 17.07 -12.57
C ILE A 63 -8.45 15.92 -12.24
N GLU A 64 -9.24 16.04 -11.18
CA GLU A 64 -10.22 15.04 -10.78
C GLU A 64 -11.25 14.75 -11.87
N ARG A 65 -11.79 15.81 -12.50
CA ARG A 65 -12.73 15.66 -13.63
C ARG A 65 -12.10 14.91 -14.79
N ARG A 66 -10.88 15.27 -15.19
CA ARG A 66 -10.15 14.58 -16.28
C ARG A 66 -9.88 13.11 -15.96
N ILE A 67 -9.53 12.78 -14.72
CA ILE A 67 -9.35 11.38 -14.29
C ILE A 67 -10.69 10.64 -14.39
N THR A 68 -11.79 11.26 -13.95
CA THR A 68 -13.12 10.65 -13.93
C THR A 68 -13.66 10.40 -15.33
N GLU A 69 -13.44 11.34 -16.25
CA GLU A 69 -13.85 11.24 -17.67
C GLU A 69 -13.00 10.24 -18.46
N HIS A 70 -11.77 9.96 -18.00
CA HIS A 70 -10.86 9.05 -18.67
C HIS A 70 -11.04 7.61 -18.17
N GLN A 71 -11.92 6.85 -18.84
CA GLN A 71 -12.30 5.50 -18.43
C GLN A 71 -11.12 4.53 -18.18
N PRO A 72 -10.06 4.50 -19.01
CA PRO A 72 -8.89 3.66 -18.72
C PRO A 72 -8.15 4.03 -17.43
N LEU A 73 -8.15 5.32 -17.03
CA LEU A 73 -7.55 5.77 -15.76
C LEU A 73 -8.38 5.24 -14.59
N CYS A 74 -9.70 5.42 -14.65
CA CYS A 74 -10.63 4.89 -13.65
C CYS A 74 -10.46 3.38 -13.46
N SER A 75 -10.36 2.62 -14.55
CA SER A 75 -10.15 1.17 -14.47
C SER A 75 -8.78 0.77 -13.90
N LEU A 76 -7.73 1.57 -14.12
CA LEU A 76 -6.41 1.32 -13.56
C LEU A 76 -6.38 1.62 -12.06
N ILE A 77 -6.88 2.78 -11.64
CA ILE A 77 -6.83 3.21 -10.22
C ILE A 77 -7.68 2.32 -9.32
N GLN A 78 -8.79 1.77 -9.83
CA GLN A 78 -9.64 0.85 -9.07
C GLN A 78 -8.96 -0.49 -8.73
N LYS A 79 -7.90 -0.87 -9.45
CA LYS A 79 -7.12 -2.08 -9.16
C LYS A 79 -6.09 -1.86 -8.05
N ILE A 80 -5.66 -0.62 -7.86
CA ILE A 80 -4.65 -0.25 -6.87
C ILE A 80 -5.25 -0.35 -5.46
N ARG A 81 -4.53 -1.02 -4.56
CA ARG A 81 -4.93 -1.25 -3.17
C ARG A 81 -3.94 -0.59 -2.20
N PRO A 82 -4.38 -0.15 -1.01
CA PRO A 82 -3.47 0.30 0.04
C PRO A 82 -2.51 -0.81 0.45
N SER A 83 -1.22 -0.51 0.66
CA SER A 83 -0.21 -1.51 1.00
C SER A 83 -0.41 -2.15 2.38
N ASN A 84 -1.18 -1.51 3.26
CA ASN A 84 -1.48 -1.95 4.61
C ASN A 84 -2.83 -2.69 4.75
N SER A 85 -3.49 -3.06 3.64
CA SER A 85 -4.79 -3.75 3.70
C SER A 85 -4.72 -5.17 4.27
N GLU A 86 -3.52 -5.68 4.59
CA GLU A 86 -3.31 -6.95 5.27
C GLU A 86 -2.66 -6.75 6.64
N MET A 87 -3.43 -6.26 7.62
CA MET A 87 -3.10 -6.54 9.02
C MET A 87 -3.40 -8.03 9.28
N HIS A 88 -2.46 -8.90 8.91
CA HIS A 88 -2.48 -10.29 9.36
C HIS A 88 -2.22 -10.33 10.86
N VAL A 89 -3.28 -10.32 11.67
CA VAL A 89 -3.17 -10.66 13.10
C VAL A 89 -2.87 -12.16 13.20
N LYS A 90 -1.58 -12.53 13.22
CA LYS A 90 -1.17 -13.88 13.60
C LYS A 90 -1.24 -14.00 15.12
N GLN A 91 -2.34 -14.53 15.65
CA GLN A 91 -2.34 -15.04 17.02
C GLN A 91 -1.62 -16.39 17.04
N ALA A 92 -0.40 -16.42 17.57
CA ALA A 92 0.22 -17.65 18.03
C ALA A 92 -0.28 -17.93 19.46
N SER A 93 -1.36 -18.69 19.59
CA SER A 93 -1.72 -19.28 20.89
C SER A 93 -0.82 -20.49 21.13
N GLY A 94 0.28 -20.29 21.84
CA GLY A 94 1.07 -21.38 22.39
C GLY A 94 0.49 -21.79 23.73
N THR A 95 -0.10 -22.98 23.82
CA THR A 95 -0.39 -23.58 25.12
C THR A 95 0.92 -24.08 25.74
N GLY A 96 1.35 -23.42 26.82
CA GLY A 96 2.51 -23.81 27.61
C GLY A 96 2.14 -23.94 29.08
N HIS A 97 2.75 -24.89 29.79
CA HIS A 97 2.63 -24.98 31.25
C HIS A 97 3.82 -24.23 31.87
N ASN A 98 3.53 -23.20 32.67
CA ASN A 98 4.57 -22.52 33.44
C ASN A 98 4.90 -23.37 34.68
N ILE A 99 6.17 -23.78 34.80
CA ILE A 99 6.68 -24.41 36.02
C ILE A 99 7.36 -23.31 36.84
N CYS A 100 6.76 -22.95 37.98
CA CYS A 100 7.35 -22.01 38.94
C CYS A 100 7.69 -22.77 40.23
N ASN A 101 8.92 -22.63 40.71
CA ASN A 101 9.38 -23.21 41.96
C ASN A 101 10.14 -22.15 42.77
N THR A 102 9.70 -21.91 44.02
CA THR A 102 10.30 -20.94 44.95
C THR A 102 10.95 -21.65 46.13
N GLY A 103 11.91 -22.54 45.85
CA GLY A 103 12.71 -23.30 46.82
C GLY A 103 13.68 -24.26 46.11
N ASP A 104 14.38 -25.11 46.87
CA ASP A 104 15.23 -26.15 46.28
C ASP A 104 14.38 -27.36 45.87
N SER A 105 14.20 -27.57 44.56
CA SER A 105 13.44 -28.70 44.01
C SER A 105 14.14 -29.32 42.80
N ASN A 106 13.97 -30.63 42.62
CA ASN A 106 14.42 -31.34 41.43
C ASN A 106 13.27 -31.45 40.43
N ILE A 107 13.53 -31.13 39.15
CA ILE A 107 12.57 -31.28 38.05
C ILE A 107 13.10 -32.39 37.13
N THR A 108 12.30 -33.45 36.95
CA THR A 108 12.58 -34.51 35.99
C THR A 108 11.68 -34.34 34.77
N VAL A 109 12.29 -34.08 33.61
CA VAL A 109 11.59 -34.06 32.31
C VAL A 109 11.93 -35.36 31.59
N GLY A 110 10.91 -36.01 31.03
CA GLY A 110 11.10 -37.20 30.18
C GLY A 110 11.68 -36.85 28.81
N ASP A 111 11.43 -37.70 27.82
CA ASP A 111 11.93 -37.48 26.46
C ASP A 111 11.43 -36.16 25.86
N ILE A 112 12.36 -35.32 25.43
CA ILE A 112 12.07 -34.05 24.76
C ILE A 112 12.04 -34.28 23.25
N ILE A 113 10.88 -34.06 22.62
CA ILE A 113 10.75 -34.05 21.17
C ILE A 113 10.65 -32.60 20.70
N VAL A 114 11.69 -32.10 20.02
CA VAL A 114 11.69 -30.78 19.39
C VAL A 114 11.21 -30.94 17.95
N ASN A 115 10.00 -30.47 17.67
CA ASN A 115 9.51 -30.38 16.29
C ASN A 115 9.92 -29.01 15.73
N ASP A 116 10.99 -28.97 14.94
CA ASP A 116 11.34 -27.79 14.16
C ASP A 116 10.31 -27.62 13.03
N LYS A 117 9.63 -26.48 13.02
CA LYS A 117 8.76 -26.10 11.90
C LYS A 117 9.50 -25.01 11.14
N GLY A 118 10.17 -25.41 10.06
CA GLY A 118 10.75 -24.50 9.07
C GLY A 118 9.72 -23.55 8.47
#